data_AF-A0A7K2ZT44-F1
#
_entry.id   AF-A0A7K2ZT44-F1
#
_cell.length_a   1.000
_cell.length_b   1.000
_cell.length_c   1.000
_cell.angle_alpha   90.00
_cell.angle_beta   90.00
_cell.angle_gamma   90.00
#
_symmetry.space_group_name_H-M   'P 1'
#
loop_
_entity.id
_entity.type
_entity.pdbx_description
1 polymer ?
#
loop_
_entity_poly.entity_id
_entity_poly.type
_entity_poly.pdbx_seq_one_letter_code
_entity_poly.pdbx_strand_id
1 'polypeptide(L)'
;MYERARAFRVLAHAEFESYIEDRAIEVIQKAHSSWQSSGTIRPSLLSLMAHREGASGIPDAISSLTDRTQKFPTLQARISAEKQAYSTYIKKKNHGIKERNLLRILLPLGVTREEFNTTWLSTTESWATARGEIAHTSASGKMQVQINPRSELATVKEILIGFKQVDKLLNDK
;
A
#
# COMPACT_ATOMS: atom_id res chain seq x y z
N MET A 1 -1.95 -19.93 26.53
CA MET A 1 -2.90 -19.75 25.42
C MET A 1 -2.93 -18.29 24.94
N TYR A 2 -3.09 -17.33 25.85
CA TYR A 2 -3.14 -15.89 25.52
C TYR A 2 -1.89 -15.33 24.84
N GLU A 3 -0.69 -15.74 25.26
CA GLU A 3 0.57 -15.32 24.61
C GLU A 3 0.69 -15.83 23.16
N ARG A 4 0.19 -17.03 22.87
CA ARG A 4 0.16 -17.57 21.48
C ARG A 4 -0.80 -16.78 20.60
N ALA A 5 -1.93 -16.34 21.14
CA ALA A 5 -2.89 -15.50 20.40
C ALA A 5 -2.33 -14.09 20.11
N ARG A 6 -1.59 -13.52 21.06
CA ARG A 6 -0.88 -12.25 20.85
C ARG A 6 0.19 -12.38 19.76
N ALA A 7 1.04 -13.40 19.87
CA ALA A 7 2.06 -13.69 18.87
C ALA A 7 1.44 -13.91 17.49
N PHE A 8 0.35 -14.69 17.41
CA PHE A 8 -0.40 -14.90 16.18
C PHE A 8 -0.88 -13.58 15.55
N ARG A 9 -1.49 -12.68 16.32
CA ARG A 9 -1.92 -11.37 15.82
C ARG A 9 -0.77 -10.55 15.23
N VAL A 10 0.35 -10.48 15.95
CA VAL A 10 1.54 -9.72 15.51
C VAL A 10 2.11 -10.30 14.23
N LEU A 11 2.27 -11.62 14.15
CA LEU A 11 2.80 -12.31 12.98
C LEU A 11 1.86 -12.22 11.78
N ALA A 12 0.55 -12.43 11.98
CA ALA A 12 -0.44 -12.29 10.93
C ALA A 12 -0.48 -10.86 10.37
N HIS A 13 -0.35 -9.85 11.23
CA HIS A 13 -0.30 -8.46 10.79
C HIS A 13 0.94 -8.19 9.93
N ALA A 14 2.10 -8.66 10.39
CA ALA A 14 3.35 -8.52 9.64
C ALA A 14 3.25 -9.21 8.28
N GLU A 15 2.57 -10.36 8.18
CA GLU A 15 2.39 -11.03 6.89
C GLU A 15 1.44 -10.30 5.95
N PHE A 16 0.30 -9.80 6.43
CA PHE A 16 -0.59 -8.99 5.58
C PHE A 16 0.10 -7.74 5.06
N GLU A 17 0.93 -7.11 5.89
CA GLU A 17 1.76 -5.96 5.52
C GLU A 17 2.79 -6.35 4.46
N SER A 18 3.62 -7.37 4.70
CA SER A 18 4.63 -7.84 3.74
C SER A 18 4.00 -8.22 2.41
N TYR A 19 2.89 -8.96 2.45
CA TYR A 19 2.17 -9.39 1.27
C TYR A 19 1.75 -8.21 0.38
N ILE A 20 1.08 -7.21 0.94
CA ILE A 20 0.54 -6.11 0.12
C ILE A 20 1.64 -5.18 -0.38
N GLU A 21 2.71 -5.02 0.38
CA GLU A 21 3.90 -4.27 -0.04
C GLU A 21 4.57 -4.93 -1.24
N ASP A 22 4.86 -6.23 -1.15
CA ASP A 22 5.49 -6.99 -2.23
C ASP A 22 4.58 -7.03 -3.45
N ARG A 23 3.29 -7.26 -3.24
CA ARG A 23 2.31 -7.35 -4.33
C ARG A 23 2.17 -6.03 -5.09
N ALA A 24 2.09 -4.91 -4.38
CA ALA A 24 2.02 -3.59 -4.99
C ALA A 24 3.27 -3.27 -5.83
N ILE A 25 4.45 -3.66 -5.34
CA ILE A 25 5.72 -3.49 -6.05
C ILE A 25 5.77 -4.37 -7.30
N GLU A 26 5.29 -5.61 -7.21
CA GLU A 26 5.21 -6.52 -8.35
C GLU A 26 4.35 -5.93 -9.48
N VAL A 27 3.15 -5.40 -9.15
CA VAL A 27 2.23 -4.78 -10.12
C VAL A 27 2.91 -3.64 -10.87
N ILE A 28 3.52 -2.68 -10.14
CA ILE A 28 4.15 -1.53 -10.79
C ILE A 28 5.40 -1.93 -11.59
N GLN A 29 6.15 -2.93 -11.14
CA GLN A 29 7.29 -3.46 -11.88
C GLN A 29 6.85 -4.13 -13.18
N LYS A 30 5.77 -4.92 -13.17
CA LYS A 30 5.18 -5.51 -14.38
C LYS A 30 4.69 -4.45 -15.35
N ALA A 31 4.01 -3.42 -14.85
CA ALA A 31 3.53 -2.30 -15.65
C ALA A 31 4.68 -1.52 -16.30
N HIS A 32 5.73 -1.21 -15.53
CA HIS A 32 6.92 -0.56 -16.04
C HIS A 32 7.65 -1.40 -17.10
N SER A 33 7.77 -2.72 -16.87
CA SER A 33 8.43 -3.63 -17.81
C SER A 33 7.64 -3.79 -19.10
N SER A 34 6.31 -3.82 -19.02
CA SER A 34 5.42 -3.82 -20.19
C SER A 34 5.62 -2.55 -21.01
N TRP A 35 5.67 -1.39 -20.34
CA TRP A 35 5.91 -0.12 -21.02
C TRP A 35 7.30 -0.05 -21.68
N GLN A 36 8.36 -0.53 -21.02
CA GLN A 36 9.71 -0.53 -21.60
C GLN A 36 9.87 -1.48 -22.79
N SER A 37 9.16 -2.62 -22.79
CA SER A 37 9.31 -3.65 -23.82
C SER A 37 8.41 -3.43 -25.04
N SER A 38 7.17 -3.01 -24.83
CA SER A 38 6.17 -2.87 -25.90
C SER A 38 5.58 -1.47 -26.04
N GLY A 39 5.96 -0.52 -25.19
CA GLY A 39 5.33 0.80 -25.12
C GLY A 39 3.93 0.80 -24.50
N THR A 40 3.40 -0.36 -24.11
CA THR A 40 2.04 -0.49 -23.58
C THR A 40 1.95 0.09 -22.17
N ILE A 41 1.10 1.10 -21.99
CA ILE A 41 0.85 1.72 -20.68
C ILE A 41 -0.30 0.97 -20.00
N ARG A 42 -0.02 0.42 -18.81
CA ARG A 42 -1.05 -0.19 -17.96
C ARG A 42 -1.76 0.86 -17.10
N PRO A 43 -3.02 0.61 -16.68
CA PRO A 43 -3.76 1.51 -15.79
C PRO A 43 -3.00 1.87 -14.51
N SER A 44 -2.32 0.90 -13.88
CA SER A 44 -1.49 1.14 -12.68
C SER A 44 -0.37 2.17 -12.91
N LEU A 45 0.33 2.10 -14.04
CA LEU A 45 1.39 3.05 -14.36
C LEU A 45 0.84 4.45 -14.66
N LEU A 46 -0.28 4.52 -15.38
CA LEU A 46 -0.96 5.79 -15.65
C LEU A 46 -1.47 6.43 -14.37
N SER A 47 -2.15 5.66 -13.52
CA SER A 47 -2.68 6.14 -12.23
C SER A 47 -1.56 6.63 -11.32
N LEU A 48 -0.43 5.91 -11.27
CA LEU A 48 0.72 6.31 -10.47
C LEU A 48 1.24 7.68 -10.91
N MET A 49 1.37 7.91 -12.22
CA MET A 49 1.79 9.20 -12.75
C MET A 49 0.76 10.31 -12.49
N ALA A 50 -0.53 9.99 -12.47
CA ALA A 50 -1.60 10.94 -12.17
C ALA A 50 -1.67 11.31 -10.68
N HIS A 51 -1.29 10.39 -9.79
CA HIS A 51 -1.25 10.60 -8.33
C HIS A 51 0.04 11.28 -7.83
N ARG A 52 0.94 11.67 -8.74
CA ARG A 52 2.20 12.32 -8.39
C ARG A 52 1.96 13.64 -7.67
N GLU A 53 2.37 13.71 -6.41
CA GLU A 53 2.42 14.96 -5.64
C GLU A 53 3.57 15.86 -6.16
N GLY A 54 3.29 17.15 -6.38
CA GLY A 54 4.33 18.13 -6.76
C GLY A 54 4.75 18.08 -8.23
N ALA A 55 3.80 17.95 -9.15
CA ALA A 55 4.05 18.21 -10.56
C ALA A 55 4.61 19.63 -10.74
N SER A 56 5.73 19.75 -11.45
CA SER A 56 6.26 21.05 -11.85
C SER A 56 5.22 21.78 -12.68
N GLY A 57 5.01 23.07 -12.42
CA GLY A 57 4.14 23.91 -13.23
C GLY A 57 4.55 23.88 -14.70
N ILE A 58 3.57 24.09 -15.59
CA ILE A 58 3.84 24.25 -17.02
C ILE A 58 4.55 25.60 -17.19
N PRO A 59 5.76 25.64 -17.78
CA PRO A 59 6.47 26.89 -17.99
C PRO A 59 5.80 27.73 -19.10
N ASP A 60 5.77 29.05 -18.91
CA ASP A 60 5.16 29.99 -19.88
C ASP A 60 6.01 30.21 -21.15
N ALA A 61 7.28 29.80 -21.12
CA ALA A 61 8.22 29.96 -22.23
C ALA A 61 9.26 28.84 -22.25
N ILE A 62 9.75 28.47 -23.44
CA ILE A 62 10.85 27.51 -23.58
C ILE A 62 12.13 28.04 -22.92
N SER A 63 12.36 29.35 -22.96
CA SER A 63 13.53 30.00 -22.35
C SER A 63 13.58 29.90 -20.82
N SER A 64 12.46 29.59 -20.15
CA SER A 64 12.43 29.35 -18.71
C SER A 64 12.70 27.88 -18.33
N LEU A 65 12.89 27.00 -19.34
CA LEU A 65 13.44 25.66 -19.15
C LEU A 65 14.95 25.78 -18.90
N THR A 66 15.35 25.57 -17.65
CA THR A 66 16.74 25.45 -17.24
C THR A 66 16.97 24.04 -16.70
N ASP A 67 18.22 23.57 -16.67
CA ASP A 67 18.55 22.28 -16.04
C ASP A 67 18.13 22.21 -14.57
N ARG A 68 18.03 23.37 -13.90
CA ARG A 68 17.52 23.48 -12.51
C ARG A 68 15.99 23.38 -12.42
N THR A 69 15.23 23.70 -13.46
CA THR A 69 13.76 23.61 -13.47
C THR A 69 13.26 22.25 -13.97
N GLN A 70 14.04 21.49 -14.75
CA GLN A 70 13.69 20.14 -15.20
C GLN A 70 14.41 19.03 -14.42
N LYS A 71 13.96 18.75 -13.19
CA LYS A 71 14.49 17.63 -12.38
C LYS A 71 14.46 16.27 -13.11
N PHE A 72 13.46 16.08 -13.98
CA PHE A 72 13.29 14.87 -14.80
C PHE A 72 12.92 15.27 -16.25
N PRO A 73 13.92 15.43 -17.14
CA PRO A 73 13.71 16.03 -18.46
C PRO A 73 12.96 15.10 -19.43
N THR A 74 13.10 13.77 -19.30
CA THR A 74 12.46 12.79 -20.18
C THR A 74 11.26 12.11 -19.50
N LEU A 75 10.33 11.58 -20.31
CA LEU A 75 9.22 10.76 -19.81
C LEU A 75 9.75 9.52 -19.04
N GLN A 76 10.79 8.87 -19.56
CA GLN A 76 11.46 7.75 -18.88
C GLN A 76 12.01 8.14 -17.51
N ALA A 77 12.67 9.29 -17.40
CA ALA A 77 13.18 9.77 -16.13
C ALA A 77 12.04 10.06 -15.13
N ARG A 78 10.94 10.66 -15.60
CA ARG A 78 9.74 10.94 -14.77
C ARG A 78 9.10 9.66 -14.25
N ILE A 79 8.86 8.70 -15.13
CA ILE A 79 8.28 7.40 -14.78
C ILE A 79 9.19 6.63 -13.82
N SER A 80 10.49 6.60 -14.09
CA SER A 80 11.46 5.89 -13.24
C SER A 80 11.55 6.52 -11.85
N ALA A 81 11.53 7.85 -11.78
CA ALA A 81 11.53 8.59 -10.53
C ALA A 81 10.26 8.34 -9.71
N GLU A 82 9.10 8.33 -10.35
CA GLU A 82 7.83 8.10 -9.65
C GLU A 82 7.72 6.66 -9.14
N LYS A 83 8.08 5.68 -9.98
CA LYS A 83 8.19 4.27 -9.56
C LYS A 83 9.12 4.13 -8.36
N GLN A 84 10.27 4.81 -8.36
CA GLN A 84 11.23 4.77 -7.27
C GLN A 84 10.66 5.42 -6.00
N ALA A 85 10.00 6.57 -6.11
CA ALA A 85 9.36 7.25 -4.99
C ALA A 85 8.30 6.37 -4.33
N TYR A 86 7.41 5.78 -5.15
CA TYR A 86 6.38 4.84 -4.71
C TYR A 86 6.98 3.61 -4.03
N SER A 87 7.94 2.94 -4.68
CA SER A 87 8.61 1.75 -4.13
C SER A 87 9.34 2.06 -2.82
N THR A 88 9.94 3.25 -2.71
CA THR A 88 10.62 3.72 -1.49
C THR A 88 9.61 3.96 -0.38
N TYR A 89 8.47 4.60 -0.69
CA TYR A 89 7.40 4.80 0.29
C TYR A 89 6.92 3.46 0.84
N ILE A 90 6.58 2.50 -0.03
CA ILE A 90 6.12 1.17 0.38
C ILE A 90 7.15 0.52 1.31
N LYS A 91 8.41 0.36 0.86
CA LYS A 91 9.42 -0.41 1.61
C LYS A 91 9.93 0.26 2.89
N LYS A 92 9.79 1.58 3.02
CA LYS A 92 10.48 2.35 4.09
C LYS A 92 9.55 3.17 4.96
N LYS A 93 8.31 3.42 4.52
CA LYS A 93 7.38 4.34 5.18
C LYS A 93 6.01 3.73 5.42
N ASN A 94 5.67 2.62 4.77
CA ASN A 94 4.51 1.85 5.16
C ASN A 94 4.80 1.11 6.47
N HIS A 95 3.83 1.12 7.37
CA HIS A 95 3.96 0.61 8.74
C HIS A 95 2.65 -0.07 9.19
N GLY A 96 2.02 -0.79 8.26
CA GLY A 96 0.87 -1.62 8.55
C GLY A 96 -0.21 -1.60 7.47
N ILE A 97 -1.39 -2.07 7.87
CA ILE A 97 -2.52 -2.35 6.98
C ILE A 97 -3.80 -1.59 7.38
N LYS A 98 -3.64 -0.49 8.13
CA LYS A 98 -4.75 0.42 8.42
C LYS A 98 -5.31 1.04 7.14
N GLU A 99 -6.52 1.59 7.19
CA GLU A 99 -7.19 2.14 6.01
C GLU A 99 -6.30 3.16 5.29
N ARG A 100 -5.72 4.10 6.03
CA ARG A 100 -4.79 5.10 5.48
C ARG A 100 -3.58 4.46 4.76
N ASN A 101 -3.05 3.36 5.29
CA ASN A 101 -1.93 2.65 4.69
C ASN A 101 -2.36 1.97 3.38
N LEU A 102 -3.47 1.23 3.42
CA LEU A 102 -4.03 0.53 2.25
C LEU A 102 -4.40 1.52 1.13
N LEU A 103 -5.07 2.62 1.44
CA LEU A 103 -5.41 3.65 0.45
C LEU A 103 -4.15 4.23 -0.21
N ARG A 104 -3.11 4.50 0.57
CA ARG A 104 -1.87 5.08 0.06
C ARG A 104 -1.05 4.10 -0.80
N ILE A 105 -1.27 2.80 -0.64
CA ILE A 105 -0.71 1.77 -1.52
C ILE A 105 -1.58 1.60 -2.78
N LEU A 106 -2.90 1.51 -2.62
CA LEU A 106 -3.80 1.01 -3.66
C LEU A 106 -4.33 2.09 -4.62
N LEU A 107 -4.59 3.30 -4.15
CA LEU A 107 -5.06 4.40 -5.02
C LEU A 107 -4.05 4.72 -6.14
N PRO A 108 -2.73 4.82 -5.86
CA PRO A 108 -1.73 5.03 -6.91
C PRO A 108 -1.66 3.88 -7.94
N LEU A 109 -2.15 2.67 -7.60
CA LEU A 109 -2.24 1.55 -8.55
C LEU A 109 -3.53 1.57 -9.38
N GLY A 110 -4.39 2.58 -9.20
CA GLY A 110 -5.63 2.72 -9.96
C GLY A 110 -6.80 1.92 -9.40
N VAL A 111 -6.74 1.55 -8.12
CA VAL A 111 -7.92 1.08 -7.39
C VAL A 111 -8.80 2.29 -7.09
N THR A 112 -10.09 2.24 -7.41
CA THR A 112 -11.04 3.33 -7.17
C THR A 112 -11.80 3.13 -5.86
N ARG A 113 -12.48 4.18 -5.40
CA ARG A 113 -13.25 4.15 -4.15
C ARG A 113 -14.33 3.05 -4.17
N GLU A 114 -14.98 2.87 -5.30
CA GLU A 114 -16.09 1.94 -5.51
C GLU A 114 -15.63 0.48 -5.47
N GLU A 115 -14.34 0.22 -5.72
CA GLU A 115 -13.73 -1.11 -5.66
C GLU A 115 -13.39 -1.53 -4.21
N PHE A 116 -13.47 -0.62 -3.24
CA PHE A 116 -13.23 -0.94 -1.83
C PHE A 116 -14.48 -1.46 -1.12
N ASN A 117 -14.31 -2.58 -0.44
CA ASN A 117 -15.28 -3.04 0.55
C ASN A 117 -15.06 -2.27 1.88
N THR A 118 -15.96 -1.34 2.18
CA THR A 118 -15.88 -0.48 3.38
C THR A 118 -16.01 -1.28 4.69
N THR A 119 -16.80 -2.36 4.70
CA THR A 119 -16.90 -3.26 5.86
C THR A 119 -15.57 -3.96 6.13
N TRP A 120 -14.87 -4.42 5.08
CA TRP A 120 -13.55 -5.02 5.21
C TRP A 120 -12.51 -4.01 5.69
N LEU A 121 -12.52 -2.78 5.16
CA LEU A 121 -11.63 -1.71 5.63
C LEU A 121 -11.83 -1.41 7.13
N SER A 122 -13.09 -1.26 7.56
CA SER A 122 -13.42 -1.01 8.97
C SER A 122 -13.00 -2.17 9.90
N THR A 123 -13.17 -3.41 9.45
CA THR A 123 -12.73 -4.60 10.18
C THR A 123 -11.20 -4.64 10.31
N THR A 124 -10.49 -4.37 9.22
CA THR A 124 -9.03 -4.35 9.17
C THR A 124 -8.46 -3.21 10.03
N GLU A 125 -9.04 -2.01 9.96
CA GLU A 125 -8.66 -0.85 10.78
C GLU A 125 -8.77 -1.16 12.28
N SER A 126 -9.91 -1.73 12.69
CA SER A 126 -10.18 -2.08 14.09
C SER A 126 -9.18 -3.13 14.59
N TRP A 127 -8.93 -4.17 13.77
CA TRP A 127 -8.01 -5.25 14.12
C TRP A 127 -6.55 -4.77 14.18
N ALA A 128 -6.09 -3.99 13.20
CA ALA A 128 -4.74 -3.44 13.16
C ALA A 128 -4.49 -2.42 14.29
N THR A 129 -5.51 -1.65 14.68
CA THR A 129 -5.45 -0.76 15.84
C THR A 129 -5.29 -1.54 17.14
N ALA A 130 -6.09 -2.60 17.33
CA ALA A 130 -6.00 -3.44 18.51
C ALA A 130 -4.64 -4.18 18.62
N ARG A 131 -3.94 -4.42 17.50
CA ARG A 131 -2.53 -4.89 17.50
C ARG A 131 -1.59 -3.82 18.09
N GLY A 132 -1.75 -2.55 17.69
CA GLY A 132 -0.95 -1.44 18.21
C GLY A 132 -1.10 -1.28 19.73
N GLU A 133 -2.33 -1.38 20.23
CA GLU A 133 -2.62 -1.30 21.67
C GLU A 133 -1.95 -2.43 22.46
N ILE A 134 -1.91 -3.66 21.93
CA ILE A 134 -1.21 -4.78 22.57
C ILE A 134 0.29 -4.52 22.65
N ALA A 135 0.91 -4.01 21.58
CA ALA A 135 2.34 -3.70 21.58
C ALA A 135 2.70 -2.63 22.65
N HIS A 136 1.86 -1.60 22.82
CA HIS A 136 2.07 -0.55 23.82
C HIS A 136 1.73 -0.97 25.26
N THR A 137 0.67 -1.76 25.46
CA THR A 137 0.25 -2.22 26.79
C THR A 137 1.14 -3.32 27.36
N SER A 138 1.72 -4.17 26.50
CA SER A 138 2.70 -5.19 26.91
C SER A 138 3.94 -4.59 27.58
N ALA A 139 4.33 -3.37 27.19
CA ALA A 139 5.43 -2.62 27.79
C ALA A 139 5.04 -1.90 29.10
N SER A 140 3.73 -1.73 29.36
CA SER A 140 3.20 -0.84 30.40
C SER A 140 2.56 -1.55 31.60
N GLY A 141 2.53 -2.90 31.60
CA GLY A 141 2.06 -3.70 32.75
C GLY A 141 0.57 -3.58 33.12
N LYS A 142 -0.26 -2.88 32.33
CA LYS A 142 -1.71 -2.73 32.57
C LYS A 142 -2.49 -3.97 32.08
N MET A 143 -3.68 -4.20 32.67
CA MET A 143 -4.53 -5.38 32.47
C MET A 143 -4.51 -5.91 31.04
N GLN A 144 -4.02 -7.13 30.88
CA GLN A 144 -3.89 -7.80 29.60
C GLN A 144 -5.27 -8.08 29.00
N VAL A 145 -5.59 -7.47 27.86
CA VAL A 145 -6.76 -7.87 27.06
C VAL A 145 -6.62 -9.36 26.74
N GLN A 146 -7.59 -10.16 27.20
CA GLN A 146 -7.65 -11.58 26.88
C GLN A 146 -8.13 -11.74 25.44
N ILE A 147 -7.21 -12.10 24.55
CA ILE A 147 -7.54 -12.41 23.16
C ILE A 147 -8.13 -13.82 23.13
N ASN A 148 -9.38 -13.93 22.65
CA ASN A 148 -9.99 -15.21 22.34
C ASN A 148 -9.38 -15.75 21.03
N PRO A 149 -8.65 -16.88 21.02
CA PRO A 149 -7.98 -17.35 19.80
C PRO A 149 -8.94 -17.74 18.67
N ARG A 150 -10.16 -18.18 19.00
CA ARG A 150 -11.17 -18.54 18.01
C ARG A 150 -11.70 -17.31 17.29
N SER A 151 -12.03 -16.27 18.04
CA SER A 151 -12.45 -14.99 17.47
C SER A 151 -11.33 -14.36 16.66
N GLU A 152 -10.10 -14.41 17.17
CA GLU A 152 -8.91 -13.90 16.47
C GLU A 152 -8.71 -14.56 15.10
N LEU A 153 -8.76 -15.89 15.06
CA LEU A 153 -8.63 -16.64 13.81
C LEU A 153 -9.79 -16.35 12.85
N ALA A 154 -11.00 -16.16 13.36
CA ALA A 154 -12.15 -15.81 12.53
C ALA A 154 -11.96 -14.43 11.86
N THR A 155 -11.56 -13.41 12.62
CA THR A 155 -11.28 -12.08 12.08
C THR A 155 -10.14 -12.10 11.06
N VAL A 156 -9.04 -12.82 11.31
CA VAL A 156 -7.95 -12.96 10.33
C VAL A 156 -8.42 -13.61 9.03
N LYS A 157 -9.32 -14.59 9.09
CA LYS A 157 -9.90 -15.22 7.90
C LYS A 157 -10.78 -14.25 7.11
N GLU A 158 -11.56 -13.40 7.78
CA GLU A 158 -12.36 -12.36 7.15
C GLU A 158 -11.46 -11.32 6.45
N ILE A 159 -10.40 -10.88 7.12
CA ILE A 159 -9.41 -9.97 6.54
C ILE A 159 -8.77 -10.60 5.29
N LEU A 160 -8.36 -11.87 5.37
CA LEU A 160 -7.78 -12.59 4.23
C LEU A 160 -8.71 -12.65 3.01
N ILE A 161 -10.03 -12.75 3.21
CA ILE A 161 -10.99 -12.72 2.10
C ILE A 161 -10.93 -11.38 1.36
N GLY A 162 -10.86 -10.26 2.08
CA GLY A 162 -10.71 -8.95 1.45
C GLY A 162 -9.36 -8.77 0.75
N PHE A 163 -8.25 -9.26 1.32
CA PHE A 163 -6.96 -9.27 0.63
C PHE A 163 -6.98 -10.07 -0.68
N LYS A 164 -7.72 -11.19 -0.72
CA LYS A 164 -7.92 -11.96 -1.98
C LYS A 164 -8.74 -11.18 -3.00
N GLN A 165 -9.70 -10.35 -2.58
CA GLN A 165 -10.44 -9.48 -3.49
C GLN A 165 -9.54 -8.38 -4.05
N VAL A 166 -8.75 -7.73 -3.19
CA VAL A 166 -7.74 -6.74 -3.59
C VAL A 166 -6.75 -7.34 -4.58
N ASP A 167 -6.26 -8.56 -4.33
CA ASP A 167 -5.32 -9.23 -5.23
C ASP A 167 -5.89 -9.45 -6.64
N LYS A 168 -7.16 -9.84 -6.72
CA LYS A 168 -7.87 -9.97 -7.99
C LYS A 168 -7.95 -8.65 -8.72
N LEU A 169 -8.33 -7.57 -8.02
CA LEU A 169 -8.36 -6.22 -8.60
C LEU A 169 -6.99 -5.85 -9.19
N LEU A 170 -5.92 -6.14 -8.46
CA LEU A 170 -4.54 -5.84 -8.88
C LEU A 170 -4.06 -6.63 -10.11
N ASN A 171 -4.65 -7.79 -10.42
CA ASN A 171 -4.31 -8.52 -11.64
C ASN A 171 -4.76 -7.80 -12.91
N ASP A 172 -5.81 -6.99 -12.80
CA ASP A 172 -6.41 -6.27 -13.91
C ASP A 172 -5.81 -4.87 -14.11
N LYS A 173 -4.87 -4.44 -13.24
CA LYS A 173 -4.22 -3.12 -13.29
C LYS A 173 -2.88 -3.10 -14.04
#